data_AF-A0A7S2YYN5-F1
#
_entry.id   AF-A0A7S2YYN5-F1
#
_cell.length_a   1.000
_cell.length_b   1.000
_cell.length_c   1.000
_cell.angle_alpha   90.00
_cell.angle_beta   90.00
_cell.angle_gamma   90.00
#
_symmetry.space_group_name_H-M   'P 1'
#
loop_
_entity.id
_entity.type
_entity.pdbx_description
1 polymer ?
#
loop_
_entity_poly.entity_id
_entity_poly.type
_entity_poly.pdbx_seq_one_letter_code
_entity_poly.pdbx_strand_id
1 'polypeptide(L)'
;SSSSSSSSGGGGGGGVSRRQSRARQSFQRVLSTKVVSESALLSEEHIDALIDAMPDRFRQHKWDLQYSTTRDGISLHTLYRKTAKTAPSVMVVKDRQDHVFGVFAPDPWKVHHKFYGTGETFVFKLEPDLAVWHWNQAEHSEKKRNNFFLFSTDDCIAVGGGGHFALWLDEDLLYGNSTVCTTFNNDCLAGSEVFQ
;
A
#
# COMPACT_ATOMS: atom_id res chain seq x y z
N SER A 1 59.03 18.89 33.94
CA SER A 1 58.22 18.67 35.16
C SER A 1 56.85 18.18 34.70
N SER A 2 56.61 16.87 34.73
CA SER A 2 55.81 16.16 35.76
C SER A 2 54.31 16.47 35.60
N SER A 3 53.44 15.63 35.02
CA SER A 3 53.05 14.22 35.27
C SER A 3 51.61 14.15 35.83
N SER A 4 50.77 13.28 35.22
CA SER A 4 49.64 12.50 35.78
C SER A 4 48.40 13.25 36.36
N SER A 5 47.13 12.80 36.30
CA SER A 5 46.52 11.45 36.10
C SER A 5 44.97 11.49 36.01
N SER A 6 44.40 10.52 35.24
CA SER A 6 43.13 9.73 35.38
C SER A 6 41.79 10.38 35.80
N SER A 7 40.63 10.07 35.19
CA SER A 7 39.86 8.80 35.31
C SER A 7 38.54 8.92 34.49
N SER A 8 38.26 8.03 33.52
CA SER A 8 37.34 6.86 33.52
C SER A 8 35.83 7.11 33.75
N GLY A 9 35.02 6.73 32.75
CA GLY A 9 33.57 6.42 32.81
C GLY A 9 33.05 6.24 31.38
N GLY A 10 32.74 5.03 30.89
CA GLY A 10 31.45 4.34 31.03
C GLY A 10 30.46 4.86 29.97
N GLY A 11 29.79 4.09 29.10
CA GLY A 11 29.59 2.65 28.97
C GLY A 11 28.89 2.36 27.64
N GLY A 12 28.88 1.08 27.25
CA GLY A 12 28.41 0.61 25.95
C GLY A 12 26.91 0.81 25.70
N GLY A 13 26.59 1.29 24.50
CA GLY A 13 25.23 1.41 23.98
C GLY A 13 25.20 1.18 22.48
N GLY A 14 25.67 0.02 22.00
CA GLY A 14 25.75 -0.27 20.55
C GLY A 14 25.30 -1.67 20.12
N GLY A 15 25.09 -2.60 21.05
CA GLY A 15 24.87 -4.03 20.73
C GLY A 15 23.45 -4.41 20.33
N VAL A 16 22.44 -3.70 20.84
CA VAL A 16 21.03 -4.07 20.66
C VAL A 16 20.50 -3.64 19.27
N SER A 17 20.94 -2.46 18.79
CA SER A 17 20.50 -1.88 17.51
C SER A 17 20.98 -2.68 16.28
N ARG A 18 22.25 -3.13 16.26
CA ARG A 18 22.80 -3.92 15.13
C ARG A 18 22.23 -5.32 15.00
N ARG A 19 21.78 -5.93 16.10
CA ARG A 19 21.16 -7.27 16.11
C ARG A 19 19.72 -7.21 15.64
N GLN A 20 18.97 -6.19 16.06
CA GLN A 20 17.60 -5.95 15.58
C GLN A 20 17.57 -5.56 14.11
N SER A 21 18.52 -4.77 13.61
CA SER A 21 18.58 -4.40 12.19
C SER A 21 18.82 -5.59 11.27
N ARG A 22 19.74 -6.50 11.66
CA ARG A 22 19.98 -7.74 10.91
C ARG A 22 18.78 -8.68 10.91
N ALA A 23 18.12 -8.84 12.07
CA ALA A 23 16.93 -9.67 12.18
C ALA A 23 15.76 -9.13 11.32
N ARG A 24 15.58 -7.81 11.30
CA ARG A 24 14.59 -7.13 10.44
C ARG A 24 14.90 -7.36 8.96
N GLN A 25 16.14 -7.13 8.52
CA GLN A 25 16.55 -7.40 7.13
C GLN A 25 16.36 -8.87 6.73
N SER A 26 16.71 -9.82 7.60
CA SER A 26 16.50 -11.23 7.31
C SER A 26 15.02 -11.60 7.23
N PHE A 27 14.20 -11.05 8.11
CA PHE A 27 12.75 -11.29 8.11
C PHE A 27 12.09 -10.70 6.87
N GLN A 28 12.43 -9.46 6.53
CA GLN A 28 11.93 -8.78 5.34
C GLN A 28 12.30 -9.55 4.08
N ARG A 29 13.55 -10.02 3.93
CA ARG A 29 13.94 -10.87 2.81
C ARG A 29 13.10 -12.15 2.72
N VAL A 30 12.89 -12.86 3.83
CA VAL A 30 12.07 -14.09 3.84
C VAL A 30 10.62 -13.81 3.46
N LEU A 31 10.05 -12.69 3.93
CA LEU A 31 8.72 -12.25 3.52
C LEU A 31 8.67 -11.94 2.03
N SER A 32 9.61 -11.14 1.52
CA SER A 32 9.67 -10.77 0.10
C SER A 32 9.75 -12.00 -0.79
N THR A 33 10.63 -12.97 -0.47
CA THR A 33 10.74 -14.21 -1.26
C THR A 33 9.43 -15.00 -1.33
N LYS A 34 8.67 -15.08 -0.23
CA LYS A 34 7.37 -15.76 -0.21
C LYS A 34 6.33 -15.01 -1.05
N VAL A 35 6.25 -13.69 -0.91
CA VAL A 35 5.28 -12.88 -1.66
C VAL A 35 5.60 -12.90 -3.15
N VAL A 36 6.87 -12.78 -3.53
CA VAL A 36 7.32 -12.85 -4.92
C VAL A 36 7.02 -14.23 -5.53
N SER A 37 7.16 -15.31 -4.75
CA SER A 37 6.83 -16.65 -5.27
C SER A 37 5.32 -16.90 -5.40
N GLU A 38 4.50 -16.26 -4.58
CA GLU A 38 3.03 -16.37 -4.63
C GLU A 38 2.38 -15.34 -5.58
N SER A 39 3.02 -14.20 -5.81
CA SER A 39 2.53 -13.10 -6.65
C SER A 39 3.29 -13.03 -7.98
N ALA A 40 2.55 -13.07 -9.09
CA ALA A 40 3.12 -12.86 -10.42
C ALA A 40 3.42 -11.38 -10.75
N LEU A 41 3.10 -10.44 -9.83
CA LEU A 41 3.13 -8.99 -10.11
C LEU A 41 4.22 -8.21 -9.36
N LEU A 42 4.75 -8.76 -8.27
CA LEU A 42 5.64 -8.03 -7.37
C LEU A 42 7.07 -8.56 -7.44
N SER A 43 8.04 -7.65 -7.55
CA SER A 43 9.46 -7.91 -7.34
C SER A 43 9.85 -7.63 -5.88
N GLU A 44 11.07 -7.99 -5.48
CA GLU A 44 11.58 -7.62 -4.14
C GLU A 44 11.67 -6.10 -3.96
N GLU A 45 12.06 -5.37 -5.02
CA GLU A 45 12.11 -3.90 -5.03
C GLU A 45 10.73 -3.27 -4.82
N HIS A 46 9.69 -3.81 -5.46
CA HIS A 46 8.32 -3.35 -5.25
C HIS A 46 7.88 -3.52 -3.80
N ILE A 47 8.23 -4.65 -3.18
CA ILE A 47 7.87 -4.93 -1.79
C ILE A 47 8.59 -3.97 -0.84
N ASP A 48 9.88 -3.73 -1.05
CA ASP A 48 10.66 -2.80 -0.24
C ASP A 48 10.10 -1.38 -0.33
N ALA A 49 9.77 -0.90 -1.54
CA ALA A 49 9.16 0.41 -1.73
C ALA A 49 7.79 0.54 -1.03
N LEU A 50 6.96 -0.50 -1.11
CA LEU A 50 5.67 -0.52 -0.41
C LEU A 50 5.83 -0.54 1.11
N ILE A 51 6.79 -1.31 1.64
CA ILE A 51 7.09 -1.34 3.08
C ILE A 51 7.59 0.03 3.55
N ASP A 52 8.46 0.68 2.78
CA ASP A 52 8.98 2.01 3.13
C ASP A 52 7.87 3.08 3.12
N ALA A 53 6.88 2.96 2.22
CA ALA A 53 5.70 3.83 2.21
C ALA A 53 4.74 3.58 3.40
N MET A 54 4.68 2.36 3.94
CA MET A 54 3.76 2.03 5.03
C MET A 54 4.10 2.74 6.35
N PRO A 55 3.09 3.09 7.18
CA PRO A 55 3.31 3.45 8.58
C PRO A 55 4.12 2.39 9.32
N ASP A 56 5.00 2.81 10.23
CA ASP A 56 5.96 1.93 10.94
C ASP A 56 5.31 0.68 11.56
N ARG A 57 4.10 0.82 12.11
CA ARG A 57 3.39 -0.30 12.74
C ARG A 57 2.98 -1.40 11.77
N PHE A 58 2.86 -1.09 10.48
CA PHE A 58 2.49 -2.06 9.44
C PHE A 58 3.70 -2.72 8.76
N ARG A 59 4.88 -2.11 8.84
CA ARG A 59 6.12 -2.58 8.16
C ARG A 59 6.59 -3.98 8.56
N GLN A 60 6.15 -4.48 9.72
CA GLN A 60 6.54 -5.79 10.24
C GLN A 60 5.48 -6.88 10.04
N HIS A 61 4.36 -6.56 9.39
CA HIS A 61 3.32 -7.54 9.11
C HIS A 61 3.81 -8.59 8.14
N LYS A 62 3.36 -9.83 8.33
CA LYS A 62 3.52 -10.87 7.32
C LYS A 62 2.56 -10.61 6.17
N TRP A 63 3.06 -10.76 4.96
CA TRP A 63 2.27 -10.65 3.75
C TRP A 63 1.88 -12.04 3.29
N ASP A 64 0.59 -12.24 3.05
CA ASP A 64 0.01 -13.50 2.59
C ASP A 64 -1.00 -13.19 1.48
N LEU A 65 -0.91 -13.91 0.35
CA LEU A 65 -1.80 -13.68 -0.80
C LEU A 65 -3.25 -14.12 -0.51
N GLN A 66 -4.09 -13.15 -0.16
CA GLN A 66 -5.50 -13.39 0.18
C GLN A 66 -6.38 -13.66 -1.04
N TYR A 67 -6.11 -12.98 -2.15
CA TYR A 67 -6.92 -13.03 -3.36
C TYR A 67 -6.06 -12.81 -4.61
N SER A 68 -6.35 -13.53 -5.69
CA SER A 68 -5.79 -13.24 -7.02
C SER A 68 -6.79 -13.65 -8.10
N THR A 69 -6.93 -12.84 -9.15
CA THR A 69 -7.85 -13.10 -10.25
C THR A 69 -7.53 -14.38 -11.03
N THR A 70 -6.24 -14.77 -11.09
CA THR A 70 -5.81 -16.00 -11.76
C THR A 70 -6.14 -17.26 -10.96
N ARG A 71 -6.23 -17.15 -9.63
CA ARG A 71 -6.51 -18.27 -8.71
C ARG A 71 -7.99 -18.37 -8.34
N ASP A 72 -8.63 -17.22 -8.12
CA ASP A 72 -9.91 -17.10 -7.43
C ASP A 72 -11.05 -16.64 -8.34
N GLY A 73 -10.76 -16.38 -9.62
CA GLY A 73 -11.68 -15.79 -10.58
C GLY A 73 -11.75 -14.27 -10.44
N ILE A 74 -12.59 -13.63 -11.25
CA ILE A 74 -12.65 -12.16 -11.38
C ILE A 74 -13.84 -11.53 -10.64
N SER A 75 -14.48 -12.22 -9.71
CA SER A 75 -15.68 -11.73 -9.03
C SER A 75 -15.36 -10.84 -7.81
N LEU A 76 -15.85 -9.60 -7.81
CA LEU A 76 -15.73 -8.68 -6.67
C LEU A 76 -16.34 -9.24 -5.38
N HIS A 77 -17.49 -9.92 -5.46
CA HIS A 77 -18.08 -10.61 -4.31
C HIS A 77 -17.16 -11.70 -3.73
N THR A 78 -16.37 -12.37 -4.58
CA THR A 78 -15.39 -13.35 -4.12
C THR A 78 -14.20 -12.69 -3.42
N LEU A 79 -13.75 -11.53 -3.93
CA LEU A 79 -12.77 -10.70 -3.24
C LEU A 79 -13.27 -10.33 -1.84
N TYR A 80 -14.46 -9.73 -1.70
CA TYR A 80 -15.01 -9.36 -0.40
C TYR A 80 -15.09 -10.53 0.58
N ARG A 81 -15.57 -11.70 0.12
CA ARG A 81 -15.67 -12.89 0.96
C ARG A 81 -14.30 -13.36 1.48
N LYS A 82 -13.26 -13.33 0.62
CA LYS A 82 -11.91 -13.78 0.98
C LYS A 82 -11.16 -12.77 1.84
N THR A 83 -11.44 -11.48 1.70
CA THR A 83 -10.72 -10.41 2.42
C THR A 83 -11.48 -9.81 3.59
N ALA A 84 -12.70 -10.31 3.91
CA ALA A 84 -13.59 -9.71 4.92
C ALA A 84 -12.96 -9.48 6.32
N LYS A 85 -11.93 -10.23 6.67
CA LYS A 85 -11.23 -10.16 7.97
C LYS A 85 -9.76 -9.76 7.85
N THR A 86 -9.36 -9.31 6.67
CA THR A 86 -7.96 -9.00 6.37
C THR A 86 -7.79 -7.49 6.29
N ALA A 87 -7.02 -6.95 7.25
CA ALA A 87 -6.57 -5.58 7.28
C ALA A 87 -5.25 -5.48 8.08
N PRO A 88 -4.29 -4.63 7.68
CA PRO A 88 -4.29 -3.85 6.44
C PRO A 88 -4.13 -4.75 5.20
N SER A 89 -4.31 -4.19 4.01
CA SER A 89 -4.11 -4.89 2.74
C SER A 89 -3.44 -4.03 1.68
N VAL A 90 -2.73 -4.68 0.76
CA VAL A 90 -2.27 -4.06 -0.49
C VAL A 90 -3.02 -4.72 -1.63
N MET A 91 -3.73 -3.91 -2.41
CA MET A 91 -4.31 -4.33 -3.69
C MET A 91 -3.36 -3.91 -4.81
N VAL A 92 -2.97 -4.86 -5.64
CA VAL A 92 -2.09 -4.65 -6.78
C VAL A 92 -2.85 -5.02 -8.05
N VAL A 93 -2.86 -4.11 -9.01
CA VAL A 93 -3.47 -4.26 -10.32
C VAL A 93 -2.35 -4.22 -11.36
N LYS A 94 -2.42 -5.11 -12.35
CA LYS A 94 -1.61 -5.05 -13.55
C LYS A 94 -2.54 -4.97 -14.75
N ASP A 95 -2.40 -3.91 -15.55
CA ASP A 95 -3.18 -3.74 -16.77
C ASP A 95 -2.54 -4.48 -17.97
N ARG A 96 -3.26 -4.52 -19.10
CA ARG A 96 -2.77 -5.11 -20.36
C ARG A 96 -1.62 -4.36 -21.03
N GLN A 97 -1.26 -3.17 -20.54
CA GLN A 97 -0.12 -2.38 -21.00
C GLN A 97 1.09 -2.55 -20.06
N ASP A 98 1.07 -3.61 -19.23
CA ASP A 98 2.12 -3.96 -18.27
C ASP A 98 2.35 -2.92 -17.15
N HIS A 99 1.45 -1.96 -16.95
CA HIS A 99 1.55 -1.05 -15.81
C HIS A 99 1.11 -1.75 -14.55
N VAL A 100 1.88 -1.59 -13.47
CA VAL A 100 1.59 -2.18 -12.16
C VAL A 100 1.36 -1.06 -11.16
N PHE A 101 0.19 -1.02 -10.55
CA PHE A 101 -0.25 0.06 -9.67
C PHE A 101 -1.23 -0.46 -8.63
N GLY A 102 -1.65 0.40 -7.69
CA GLY A 102 -2.63 -0.04 -6.70
C GLY A 102 -2.78 0.88 -5.51
N VAL A 103 -3.22 0.28 -4.41
CA VAL A 103 -3.57 0.96 -3.16
C VAL A 103 -3.12 0.14 -1.95
N PHE A 104 -2.61 0.84 -0.93
CA PHE A 104 -2.56 0.33 0.43
C PHE A 104 -3.80 0.80 1.19
N ALA A 105 -4.58 -0.16 1.72
CA ALA A 105 -5.80 0.08 2.46
C ALA A 105 -5.62 -0.38 3.93
N PRO A 106 -5.62 0.55 4.90
CA PRO A 106 -5.53 0.21 6.33
C PRO A 106 -6.78 -0.52 6.86
N ASP A 107 -7.94 -0.25 6.26
CA ASP A 107 -9.24 -0.80 6.62
C ASP A 107 -9.62 -1.98 5.73
N PRO A 108 -10.42 -2.95 6.24
CA PRO A 108 -10.88 -4.07 5.45
C PRO A 108 -11.85 -3.63 4.34
N TRP A 109 -11.78 -4.31 3.19
CA TRP A 109 -12.72 -4.15 2.08
C TRP A 109 -14.12 -4.61 2.49
N LYS A 110 -15.13 -3.77 2.25
CA LYS A 110 -16.52 -4.03 2.61
C LYS A 110 -17.46 -3.25 1.70
N VAL A 111 -18.64 -3.80 1.46
CA VAL A 111 -19.74 -3.06 0.83
C VAL A 111 -20.20 -1.96 1.78
N HIS A 112 -20.03 -0.71 1.37
CA HIS A 112 -20.38 0.47 2.13
C HIS A 112 -20.64 1.67 1.19
N HIS A 113 -21.90 2.08 1.06
CA HIS A 113 -22.35 3.17 0.16
C HIS A 113 -21.92 4.59 0.58
N LYS A 114 -20.85 4.72 1.36
CA LYS A 114 -20.21 5.98 1.74
C LYS A 114 -18.71 5.77 1.81
N PHE A 115 -17.93 6.83 1.61
CA PHE A 115 -16.50 6.79 1.83
C PHE A 115 -16.15 6.34 3.26
N TYR A 116 -15.10 5.54 3.36
CA TYR A 116 -14.52 5.05 4.61
C TYR A 116 -12.99 4.99 4.46
N GLY A 117 -12.31 4.52 5.49
CA GLY A 117 -10.85 4.43 5.53
C GLY A 117 -10.23 5.53 6.39
N THR A 118 -8.90 5.53 6.46
CA THR A 118 -8.11 6.56 7.15
C THR A 118 -7.14 7.25 6.18
N GLY A 119 -6.60 8.39 6.64
CA GLY A 119 -5.56 9.14 5.95
C GLY A 119 -4.20 8.42 5.78
N GLU A 120 -4.10 7.18 6.22
CA GLU A 120 -2.93 6.32 5.99
C GLU A 120 -3.07 5.49 4.72
N THR A 121 -4.23 5.55 4.07
CA THR A 121 -4.42 5.06 2.70
C THR A 121 -3.48 5.83 1.78
N PHE A 122 -2.83 5.11 0.87
CA PHE A 122 -2.02 5.69 -0.20
C PHE A 122 -2.19 4.90 -1.48
N VAL A 123 -2.03 5.58 -2.61
CA VAL A 123 -2.00 4.95 -3.94
C VAL A 123 -0.59 4.95 -4.50
N PHE A 124 -0.30 4.04 -5.42
CA PHE A 124 1.05 3.89 -5.95
C PHE A 124 1.06 3.40 -7.41
N LYS A 125 2.18 3.66 -8.08
CA LYS A 125 2.67 2.95 -9.27
C LYS A 125 3.97 2.24 -8.92
N LEU A 126 4.19 1.10 -9.55
CA LEU A 126 5.41 0.30 -9.45
C LEU A 126 6.08 0.17 -10.82
N GLU A 127 5.30 0.04 -11.89
CA GLU A 127 5.79 -0.09 -13.26
C GLU A 127 4.96 0.80 -14.21
N PRO A 128 5.58 1.42 -15.25
CA PRO A 128 7.04 1.44 -15.51
C PRO A 128 7.80 2.39 -14.58
N ASP A 129 7.09 3.28 -13.90
CA ASP A 129 7.65 4.27 -12.99
C ASP A 129 7.17 4.02 -11.57
N LEU A 130 8.11 4.04 -10.62
CA LEU A 130 7.81 3.89 -9.20
C LEU A 130 7.42 5.26 -8.61
N ALA A 131 6.20 5.34 -8.08
CA ALA A 131 5.69 6.55 -7.42
C ALA A 131 4.66 6.21 -6.35
N VAL A 132 4.62 6.98 -5.26
CA VAL A 132 3.70 6.79 -4.13
C VAL A 132 3.07 8.13 -3.76
N TRP A 133 1.74 8.17 -3.65
CA TRP A 133 0.98 9.35 -3.23
C TRP A 133 0.22 9.06 -1.95
N HIS A 134 0.65 9.72 -0.87
CA HIS A 134 -0.06 9.73 0.39
C HIS A 134 -1.22 10.71 0.39
N TRP A 135 -2.07 10.64 1.41
CA TRP A 135 -3.15 11.60 1.60
C TRP A 135 -2.68 13.05 1.55
N ASN A 136 -3.27 13.81 0.63
CA ASN A 136 -3.00 15.23 0.47
C ASN A 136 -3.63 16.05 1.62
N GLN A 137 -2.78 16.60 2.48
CA GLN A 137 -3.18 17.41 3.63
C GLN A 137 -3.02 18.93 3.39
N ALA A 138 -2.87 19.37 2.14
CA ALA A 138 -2.61 20.79 1.81
C ALA A 138 -3.67 21.77 2.37
N GLU A 139 -4.89 21.29 2.61
CA GLU A 139 -5.97 22.05 3.24
C GLU A 139 -5.79 22.11 4.77
N HIS A 140 -5.44 23.28 5.30
CA HIS A 140 -5.13 23.50 6.72
C HIS A 140 -6.36 23.53 7.64
N SER A 141 -7.57 23.44 7.09
CA SER A 141 -8.81 23.42 7.86
C SER A 141 -9.43 22.03 7.86
N GLU A 142 -9.73 21.48 9.04
CA GLU A 142 -10.45 20.20 9.18
C GLU A 142 -11.76 20.16 8.39
N LYS A 143 -12.42 21.30 8.19
CA LYS A 143 -13.67 21.42 7.42
C LYS A 143 -13.49 21.27 5.91
N LYS A 144 -12.25 21.34 5.39
CA LYS A 144 -11.94 21.24 3.96
C LYS A 144 -11.05 20.07 3.60
N ARG A 145 -10.64 19.26 4.59
CA ARG A 145 -9.88 18.04 4.33
C ARG A 145 -10.74 17.03 3.57
N ASN A 146 -10.29 16.66 2.39
CA ASN A 146 -10.92 15.61 1.59
C ASN A 146 -10.55 14.23 2.18
N ASN A 147 -11.54 13.54 2.76
CA ASN A 147 -11.40 12.22 3.39
C ASN A 147 -12.00 11.08 2.54
N PHE A 148 -12.07 11.25 1.22
CA PHE A 148 -12.67 10.28 0.30
C PHE A 148 -11.69 9.15 -0.07
N PHE A 149 -11.27 8.36 0.92
CA PHE A 149 -10.20 7.35 0.76
C PHE A 149 -10.65 6.09 0.03
N LEU A 150 -11.60 5.35 0.61
CA LEU A 150 -12.09 4.08 0.08
C LEU A 150 -13.61 4.16 -0.08
N PHE A 151 -14.12 3.62 -1.17
CA PHE A 151 -15.55 3.49 -1.44
C PHE A 151 -15.77 2.14 -2.11
N SER A 152 -16.81 1.42 -1.71
CA SER A 152 -17.12 0.13 -2.34
C SER A 152 -18.60 -0.17 -2.24
N THR A 153 -19.16 -0.66 -3.34
CA THR A 153 -20.54 -1.17 -3.40
C THR A 153 -20.49 -2.63 -3.83
N ASP A 154 -21.65 -3.26 -4.00
CA ASP A 154 -21.69 -4.59 -4.60
C ASP A 154 -21.10 -4.59 -6.03
N ASP A 155 -21.21 -3.45 -6.72
CA ASP A 155 -20.87 -3.35 -8.15
C ASP A 155 -19.49 -2.71 -8.44
N CYS A 156 -18.77 -2.20 -7.42
CA CYS A 156 -17.45 -1.58 -7.65
C CYS A 156 -16.58 -1.43 -6.40
N ILE A 157 -15.27 -1.29 -6.64
CA ILE A 157 -14.31 -0.71 -5.69
C ILE A 157 -13.80 0.61 -6.26
N ALA A 158 -13.73 1.64 -5.43
CA ALA A 158 -13.16 2.93 -5.77
C ALA A 158 -12.24 3.46 -4.66
N VAL A 159 -11.19 4.15 -5.05
CA VAL A 159 -10.13 4.67 -4.17
C VAL A 159 -9.81 6.09 -4.56
N GLY A 160 -9.76 7.00 -3.57
CA GLY A 160 -9.36 8.40 -3.73
C GLY A 160 -10.34 9.22 -4.54
N GLY A 161 -11.19 10.00 -3.91
CA GLY A 161 -12.22 10.79 -4.57
C GLY A 161 -11.94 12.30 -4.67
N GLY A 162 -13.02 13.06 -4.89
CA GLY A 162 -13.02 14.52 -4.94
C GLY A 162 -12.71 15.03 -6.35
N GLY A 163 -13.67 14.83 -7.24
CA GLY A 163 -13.52 14.93 -8.69
C GLY A 163 -13.76 13.55 -9.30
N HIS A 164 -12.68 12.86 -9.62
CA HIS A 164 -12.69 11.49 -10.12
C HIS A 164 -12.05 10.53 -9.11
N PHE A 165 -11.90 9.25 -9.49
CA PHE A 165 -11.27 8.22 -8.67
C PHE A 165 -9.81 7.98 -9.08
N ALA A 166 -8.90 7.92 -8.10
CA ALA A 166 -7.53 7.48 -8.34
C ALA A 166 -7.48 6.06 -8.92
N LEU A 167 -8.36 5.19 -8.42
CA LEU A 167 -8.59 3.85 -8.93
C LEU A 167 -10.07 3.51 -8.79
N TRP A 168 -10.67 3.01 -9.86
CA TRP A 168 -12.00 2.43 -9.89
C TRP A 168 -11.93 1.08 -10.62
N LEU A 169 -12.61 0.07 -10.10
CA LEU A 169 -12.73 -1.27 -10.66
C LEU A 169 -14.20 -1.69 -10.63
N ASP A 170 -14.65 -2.37 -11.68
CA ASP A 170 -16.00 -2.92 -11.82
C ASP A 170 -16.24 -4.20 -11.00
N GLU A 171 -17.48 -4.71 -11.03
CA GLU A 171 -17.92 -5.91 -10.32
C GLU A 171 -17.22 -7.20 -10.78
N ASP A 172 -16.78 -7.19 -12.03
CA ASP A 172 -16.06 -8.28 -12.69
C ASP A 172 -14.54 -8.10 -12.62
N LEU A 173 -14.03 -7.09 -11.90
CA LEU A 173 -12.59 -6.81 -11.75
C LEU A 173 -11.81 -6.90 -13.07
N LEU A 174 -12.50 -6.54 -14.16
CA LEU A 174 -12.02 -6.69 -15.53
C LEU A 174 -11.78 -5.33 -16.14
N TYR A 175 -12.64 -4.35 -15.85
CA TYR A 175 -12.50 -3.00 -16.35
C TYR A 175 -12.28 -2.03 -15.20
N GLY A 176 -11.43 -1.05 -15.44
CA GLY A 176 -11.15 -0.03 -14.47
C GLY A 176 -10.97 1.36 -15.06
N ASN A 177 -10.96 2.34 -14.18
CA ASN A 177 -10.60 3.72 -14.49
C ASN A 177 -9.56 4.23 -13.49
N SER A 178 -8.63 5.05 -13.96
CA SER A 178 -7.66 5.73 -13.11
C SER A 178 -7.47 7.15 -13.58
N THR A 179 -7.58 8.10 -12.66
CA THR A 179 -7.53 9.54 -12.98
C THR A 179 -6.92 10.30 -11.82
N VAL A 180 -6.73 11.61 -12.01
CA VAL A 180 -6.32 12.51 -10.93
C VAL A 180 -7.46 12.67 -9.91
N CYS A 181 -7.14 12.65 -8.62
CA CYS A 181 -8.10 12.95 -7.56
C CYS A 181 -7.53 13.94 -6.55
N THR A 182 -8.40 14.70 -5.88
CA THR A 182 -7.94 15.68 -4.87
C THR A 182 -7.55 15.04 -3.55
N THR A 183 -8.02 13.81 -3.25
CA THR A 183 -7.65 13.09 -2.02
C THR A 183 -6.15 12.80 -1.96
N PHE A 184 -5.52 12.41 -3.08
CA PHE A 184 -4.10 12.06 -3.11
C PHE A 184 -3.26 13.03 -3.95
N ASN A 185 -3.89 13.84 -4.80
CA ASN A 185 -3.21 14.65 -5.81
C ASN A 185 -2.24 13.80 -6.65
N ASN A 186 -2.72 12.61 -7.03
CA ASN A 186 -2.00 11.64 -7.86
C ASN A 186 -2.19 11.93 -9.34
N ASP A 187 -1.28 11.40 -10.15
CA ASP A 187 -1.45 11.26 -11.59
C ASP A 187 -2.29 10.01 -11.92
N CYS A 188 -2.72 9.86 -13.18
CA CYS A 188 -3.31 8.60 -13.66
C CYS A 188 -2.37 7.43 -13.34
N LEU A 189 -2.86 6.42 -12.59
CA LEU A 189 -2.09 5.29 -12.10
C LEU A 189 -1.78 4.27 -13.21
N ALA A 190 -2.78 3.99 -14.05
CA ALA A 190 -2.72 3.03 -15.15
C ALA A 190 -2.03 3.60 -16.40
N GLY A 191 -1.83 2.76 -17.42
CA GLY A 191 -1.29 3.19 -18.72
C GLY A 191 -2.21 4.16 -19.48
N SER A 192 -3.51 4.14 -19.19
CA SER A 192 -4.51 5.08 -19.70
C SER A 192 -5.66 5.26 -18.71
N GLU A 193 -6.45 6.32 -18.88
CA GLU A 193 -7.57 6.61 -17.96
C GLU A 193 -8.56 5.46 -17.83
N VAL A 194 -8.82 4.74 -18.92
CA VAL A 194 -9.55 3.48 -18.93
C VAL A 194 -8.55 2.34 -19.13
N PHE A 195 -8.67 1.27 -18.35
CA PHE A 195 -7.80 0.10 -18.47
C PHE A 195 -8.58 -1.21 -18.34
N GLN A 196 -7.92 -2.30 -18.76
CA GLN A 196 -8.34 -3.69 -18.63
C GLN A 196 -7.16 -4.51 -18.13
#